data_AF-A0A3D3JVA5-F1
#
_entry.id   AF-A0A3D3JVA5-F1
#
_cell.length_a   1.000
_cell.length_b   1.000
_cell.length_c   1.000
_cell.angle_alpha   90.00
_cell.angle_beta   90.00
_cell.angle_gamma   90.00
#
_symmetry.space_group_name_H-M   'P 1'
#
loop_
_entity.id
_entity.type
_entity.pdbx_description
1 polymer ?
#
loop_
_entity_poly.entity_id
_entity_poly.type
_entity_poly.pdbx_seq_one_letter_code
_entity_poly.pdbx_strand_id
1 'polypeptide(L)' 'MGYEIRQATVNLFRSIINIRVPQDDAEAVKWFRKAAEQGYPQAQYNLGVAYANGEGVPEDDVAAVKWYRKA' A
#
# COMPACT_ATOMS: atom_id res chain seq x y z
N MET A 1 25.23 0.51 20.67
CA MET A 1 25.57 1.16 19.38
C MET A 1 25.48 0.24 18.14
N GLY A 2 24.96 -1.00 18.22
CA GLY A 2 24.94 -1.92 17.06
C GLY A 2 23.62 -1.96 16.25
N TYR A 3 22.51 -1.49 16.81
CA TYR A 3 21.18 -1.54 16.17
C TYR A 3 20.90 -0.32 15.28
N GLU A 4 21.40 0.86 15.63
CA GLU A 4 21.17 2.11 14.87
C GLU A 4 21.82 2.10 13.48
N ILE A 5 23.01 1.48 13.35
CA ILE A 5 23.72 1.38 12.06
C ILE A 5 22.94 0.51 11.07
N ARG A 6 22.31 -0.58 11.54
CA ARG A 6 21.50 -1.47 10.68
C ARG A 6 20.22 -0.79 10.21
N GLN A 7 19.57 -0.01 11.07
CA GLN A 7 18.34 0.70 10.71
C GLN A 7 18.63 1.82 9.70
N ALA A 8 19.75 2.54 9.87
CA ALA A 8 20.17 3.58 8.93
C ALA A 8 20.45 3.04 7.52
N THR A 9 21.13 1.88 7.41
CA THR A 9 21.41 1.25 6.10
C THR A 9 20.13 0.73 5.42
N VAL A 10 19.19 0.16 6.18
CA VAL A 10 17.89 -0.29 5.66
C VAL A 10 17.04 0.90 5.15
N ASN A 11 17.03 2.01 5.89
CA ASN A 11 16.29 3.21 5.50
C ASN A 11 16.90 3.87 4.25
N LEU A 12 18.22 3.90 4.13
CA LEU A 12 18.93 4.39 2.95
C LEU A 12 18.62 3.54 1.71
N PHE A 13 18.55 2.22 1.85
CA PHE A 13 18.23 1.31 0.74
C PHE A 13 16.77 1.46 0.26
N ARG A 14 15.82 1.65 1.19
CA ARG A 14 14.40 1.94 0.85
C ARG A 14 14.25 3.25 0.09
N SER A 15 15.04 4.28 0.42
CA SER A 15 15.06 5.57 -0.28
C SER A 15 15.58 5.46 -1.72
N ILE A 16 16.55 4.58 -1.98
CA ILE A 16 17.20 4.45 -3.30
C ILE A 16 16.38 3.58 -4.27
N ILE A 17 15.63 2.58 -3.77
CA ILE A 17 15.05 1.54 -4.63
C ILE A 17 13.51 1.46 -4.52
N ASN A 18 12.87 2.29 -3.68
CA ASN A 18 11.43 2.26 -3.44
C ASN A 18 10.88 0.84 -3.24
N ILE A 19 11.64 -0.01 -2.52
CA ILE A 19 11.19 -1.37 -2.23
C ILE A 19 10.07 -1.25 -1.21
N ARG A 20 8.83 -1.36 -1.67
CA ARG A 20 7.67 -1.65 -0.83
C ARG A 20 7.94 -2.98 -0.14
N VAL A 21 8.03 -2.95 1.19
CA VAL A 21 8.12 -4.19 1.97
C VAL A 21 6.70 -4.73 2.07
N PRO A 22 6.43 -5.99 1.68
CA PRO A 22 5.07 -6.53 1.61
C PRO A 22 4.23 -6.39 2.89
N GLN A 23 4.89 -6.31 4.06
CA GLN A 23 4.25 -6.00 5.34
C GLN A 23 3.66 -4.59 5.40
N ASP A 24 4.38 -3.60 4.89
CA ASP A 24 3.93 -2.21 4.84
C ASP A 24 2.77 -2.05 3.86
N ASP A 25 2.71 -2.89 2.82
CA ASP A 25 1.66 -2.86 1.80
C ASP A 25 0.32 -3.33 2.36
N ALA A 26 0.32 -4.43 3.11
CA ALA A 26 -0.88 -4.92 3.77
C ALA A 26 -1.40 -3.93 4.82
N GLU A 27 -0.49 -3.25 5.53
CA GLU A 27 -0.84 -2.19 6.48
C GLU A 27 -1.43 -0.96 5.76
N ALA A 28 -0.83 -0.55 4.63
CA ALA A 28 -1.31 0.55 3.80
C ALA A 28 -2.72 0.28 3.25
N VAL A 29 -3.00 -0.95 2.78
CA VAL A 29 -4.35 -1.35 2.34
C VAL A 29 -5.36 -1.20 3.46
N LYS A 30 -5.03 -1.55 4.72
CA LYS A 30 -5.96 -1.37 5.85
C LYS A 30 -6.32 0.10 6.03
N TRP A 31 -5.36 1.01 5.91
CA TRP A 31 -5.59 2.45 6.03
C TRP A 31 -6.36 3.01 4.84
N PHE A 32 -6.01 2.59 3.61
CA PHE A 32 -6.75 2.96 2.41
C PHE A 32 -8.20 2.50 2.49
N ARG A 33 -8.48 1.31 3.03
CA ARG A 33 -9.85 0.83 3.23
C ARG A 33 -10.65 1.75 4.15
N LYS A 34 -10.10 2.10 5.32
CA LYS A 34 -10.76 3.00 6.28
C LYS A 34 -11.06 4.38 5.68
N ALA A 35 -10.16 4.91 4.86
CA ALA A 35 -10.38 6.18 4.17
C ALA A 35 -11.33 6.03 2.97
N ALA A 36 -11.22 4.96 2.20
CA ALA A 36 -12.08 4.69 1.06
C ALA A 36 -13.56 4.51 1.48
N GLU A 37 -13.78 3.90 2.64
CA GLU A 37 -15.10 3.76 3.28
C GLU A 37 -15.69 5.10 3.73
N GLN A 38 -14.84 6.09 4.05
CA GLN A 38 -15.25 7.46 4.35
C GLN A 38 -15.47 8.32 3.09
N GLY A 39 -15.28 7.76 1.90
CA GLY A 39 -15.51 8.47 0.64
C GLY A 39 -14.32 9.28 0.15
N TYR A 40 -13.11 9.05 0.66
CA TYR A 40 -11.90 9.71 0.13
C TYR A 40 -11.52 9.13 -1.24
N PRO A 41 -11.60 9.91 -2.35
CA PRO A 41 -11.40 9.39 -3.70
C PRO A 41 -10.00 8.83 -3.94
N GLN A 42 -8.96 9.49 -3.40
CA GLN A 42 -7.58 9.04 -3.52
C GLN A 42 -7.37 7.69 -2.83
N ALA A 43 -8.05 7.45 -1.71
CA ALA A 43 -7.98 6.18 -1.00
C ALA A 43 -8.71 5.08 -1.76
N GLN A 44 -9.86 5.39 -2.39
CA GLN A 44 -10.59 4.45 -3.25
C GLN A 44 -9.75 4.07 -4.48
N TYR A 45 -9.11 5.05 -5.13
CA TYR A 45 -8.19 4.79 -6.23
C TYR A 45 -7.01 3.91 -5.81
N ASN A 46 -6.32 4.24 -4.72
CA ASN A 46 -5.17 3.47 -4.23
C ASN A 46 -5.57 2.05 -3.81
N LEU A 47 -6.76 1.86 -3.26
CA LEU A 47 -7.29 0.54 -2.94
C LEU A 47 -7.59 -0.25 -4.22
N GLY A 48 -8.07 0.40 -5.28
CA GLY A 48 -8.23 -0.19 -6.60
C GLY A 48 -6.90 -0.66 -7.19
N VAL A 49 -5.85 0.15 -7.10
CA VAL A 49 -4.49 -0.20 -7.55
C VAL A 49 -3.95 -1.39 -6.75
N ALA A 50 -4.13 -1.39 -5.43
CA ALA A 50 -3.67 -2.49 -4.59
C ALA A 50 -4.30 -3.83 -4.96
N TYR A 51 -5.60 -3.84 -5.29
CA TYR A 51 -6.29 -5.03 -5.78
C TYR A 51 -5.88 -5.43 -7.20
N ALA A 52 -5.60 -4.49 -8.09
CA ALA A 52 -5.16 -4.79 -9.46
C ALA A 52 -3.73 -5.38 -9.50
N ASN A 53 -2.86 -4.97 -8.57
CA ASN A 53 -1.45 -5.38 -8.55
C ASN A 53 -1.13 -6.46 -7.51
N GLY A 54 -2.11 -6.87 -6.69
CA GLY A 54 -1.87 -7.77 -5.57
C GLY A 54 -0.96 -7.18 -4.48
N GLU A 55 -0.98 -5.86 -4.28
CA GLU A 55 -0.08 -5.17 -3.34
C GLU A 55 -0.66 -5.16 -1.93
N GLY A 56 -0.20 -6.07 -1.08
CA GLY A 56 -0.69 -6.19 0.30
C GLY A 56 -2.07 -6.84 0.44
N VAL A 57 -2.68 -7.22 -0.69
CA VAL A 57 -3.90 -8.03 -0.80
C VAL A 57 -3.76 -9.00 -1.97
N PRO A 58 -4.49 -10.13 -2.00
CA PRO A 58 -4.61 -10.92 -3.21
C PRO A 58 -5.14 -10.08 -4.36
N GLU A 59 -4.60 -10.33 -5.56
CA GLU A 59 -5.08 -9.72 -6.80
C GLU A 59 -6.56 -10.05 -7.04
N ASP A 60 -7.35 -9.02 -7.35
CA ASP A 60 -8.79 -9.13 -7.62
C ASP A 60 -9.25 -7.94 -8.47
N ASP A 61 -9.29 -8.14 -9.78
CA ASP A 61 -9.73 -7.14 -10.76
C ASP A 61 -11.17 -6.66 -10.54
N VAL A 62 -12.04 -7.53 -10.02
CA VAL A 62 -13.45 -7.18 -9.75
C VAL A 62 -13.51 -6.20 -8.58
N ALA A 63 -12.75 -6.46 -7.52
CA ALA A 63 -12.59 -5.53 -6.42
C ALA A 63 -11.92 -4.23 -6.86
N ALA A 64 -10.91 -4.29 -7.74
CA ALA A 64 -10.25 -3.10 -8.27
C ALA A 64 -11.22 -2.19 -9.02
N VAL A 65 -11.96 -2.74 -9.99
CA VAL A 65 -12.97 -1.99 -10.76
C VAL A 65 -14.05 -1.40 -9.85
N LYS A 66 -14.49 -2.14 -8.82
CA LYS A 66 -15.47 -1.64 -7.86
C LYS A 66 -14.97 -0.39 -7.13
N TRP A 67 -13.69 -0.36 -6.73
CA TRP A 67 -13.11 0.78 -6.04
C TRP A 67 -12.81 1.95 -6.98
N TYR A 68 -12.36 1.68 -8.20
CA TYR A 68 -12.20 2.73 -9.22
C TYR A 68 -13.51 3.42 -9.61
N ARG A 69 -14.63 2.68 -9.61
CA ARG A 69 -15.95 3.27 -9.87
C ARG A 69 -16.49 4.12 -8.72
N LYS A 70 -15.92 3.97 -7.52
CA LYS A 70 -16.32 4.74 -6.33
C LYS A 70 -15.50 6.02 -6.16
N ALA A 71 -14.23 5.98 -6.58
CA ALA A 71 -13.33 7.13 -6.64
C ALA A 71 -13.90 8.22 -7.56
#